data_AF-A0A7S3ZDE0-F1
#
_entry.id   AF-A0A7S3ZDE0-F1
#
_cell.length_a   1.000
_cell.length_b   1.000
_cell.length_c   1.000
_cell.angle_alpha   90.00
_cell.angle_beta   90.00
_cell.angle_gamma   90.00
#
_symmetry.space_group_name_H-M   'P 1'
#
loop_
_entity.id
_entity.type
_entity.pdbx_description
1 polymer ?
#
loop_
_entity_poly.entity_id
_entity_poly.type
_entity_poly.pdbx_seq_one_letter_code
_entity_poly.pdbx_strand_id
1 'polypeptide(L)'
;ATVQKAAGAVVGTGAILLFGSSGIMFKAPSLVASPPDPILFQAFNAVGIFVAAIPLIAYQLSQGSFAFEPLGAIASVDILVTSYFAFAAVQRMGYASAPAVWAGIGMLTSFVWGKLAFGEAIQSVP
;
A
#
# COMPACT_ATOMS: atom_id res chain seq x y z
N ALA A 1 -21.20 14.48 0.92
CA ALA A 1 -20.95 13.94 -0.43
C ALA A 1 -19.77 14.63 -1.14
N THR A 2 -19.82 15.93 -1.47
CA THR A 2 -18.76 16.61 -2.25
C THR A 2 -17.40 16.68 -1.54
N VAL A 3 -17.38 16.98 -0.24
CA VAL A 3 -16.14 17.03 0.56
C VAL A 3 -15.47 15.65 0.67
N GLN A 4 -16.25 14.58 0.85
CA GLN A 4 -15.73 13.21 0.89
C GLN A 4 -15.15 12.77 -0.46
N LYS A 5 -15.77 13.15 -1.58
CA LYS A 5 -15.24 12.89 -2.92
C LYS A 5 -13.91 13.62 -3.15
N ALA A 6 -13.82 14.89 -2.75
CA ALA A 6 -12.59 15.67 -2.85
C ALA A 6 -11.47 15.10 -1.97
N ALA A 7 -11.77 14.75 -0.72
CA ALA A 7 -10.81 14.09 0.18
C ALA A 7 -10.32 12.75 -0.40
N GLY A 8 -11.24 11.94 -0.93
CA GLY A 8 -10.89 10.69 -1.61
C GLY A 8 -9.96 10.90 -2.81
N ALA A 9 -10.21 11.92 -3.64
CA ALA A 9 -9.35 12.24 -4.78
C ALA A 9 -7.95 12.70 -4.36
N VAL A 10 -7.85 13.54 -3.31
CA VAL A 10 -6.57 13.99 -2.75
C VAL A 10 -5.77 12.82 -2.19
N VAL A 11 -6.41 11.97 -1.37
CA VAL A 11 -5.76 10.80 -0.78
C VAL A 11 -5.33 9.80 -1.87
N GLY A 12 -6.20 9.56 -2.86
CA GLY A 12 -5.88 8.68 -3.98
C GLY A 12 -4.70 9.18 -4.82
N THR A 13 -4.68 10.48 -5.15
CA THR A 13 -3.57 11.09 -5.90
C THR A 13 -2.27 11.05 -5.10
N GLY A 14 -2.33 11.38 -3.80
CA GLY A 14 -1.18 11.28 -2.91
C GLY A 14 -0.63 9.86 -2.84
N ALA A 15 -1.51 8.85 -2.72
CA ALA A 15 -1.13 7.45 -2.75
C ALA A 15 -0.44 7.09 -4.07
N ILE A 16 -1.00 7.46 -5.24
CA ILE A 16 -0.39 7.19 -6.55
C ILE A 16 1.03 7.76 -6.61
N LEU A 17 1.23 9.01 -6.20
CA LEU A 17 2.55 9.65 -6.25
C LEU A 17 3.54 8.99 -5.29
N LEU A 18 3.14 8.74 -4.04
CA LEU A 18 4.02 8.17 -3.01
C LEU A 18 4.36 6.71 -3.32
N PHE A 19 3.38 5.86 -3.63
CA PHE A 19 3.63 4.47 -4.00
C PHE A 19 4.32 4.33 -5.35
N GLY A 20 3.99 5.20 -6.32
CA GLY A 20 4.62 5.20 -7.64
C GLY A 20 6.08 5.65 -7.64
N SER A 21 6.50 6.44 -6.64
CA SER A 21 7.88 6.93 -6.52
C SER A 21 8.74 6.19 -5.50
N SER A 22 8.13 5.49 -4.53
CA SER A 22 8.85 4.88 -3.40
C SER A 22 9.93 3.88 -3.81
N GLY A 23 9.73 3.10 -4.88
CA GLY A 23 10.70 2.12 -5.33
C GLY A 23 11.75 2.66 -6.30
N ILE A 24 11.74 3.95 -6.64
CA ILE A 24 12.85 4.58 -7.38
C ILE A 24 14.16 4.42 -6.61
N MET A 25 14.09 4.51 -5.28
CA MET A 25 15.23 4.33 -4.39
C MET A 25 15.89 2.95 -4.56
N PHE A 26 15.16 1.91 -4.96
CA PHE A 26 15.72 0.56 -5.20
C PHE A 26 16.69 0.49 -6.38
N LYS A 27 16.73 1.52 -7.23
CA LYS A 27 17.68 1.62 -8.34
C LYS A 27 18.85 2.55 -8.04
N ALA A 28 18.97 3.09 -6.83
CA ALA A 28 20.12 3.88 -6.44
C ALA A 28 21.41 3.05 -6.60
N PRO A 29 22.50 3.59 -7.19
CA PRO A 29 23.72 2.83 -7.46
C PRO A 29 24.31 2.15 -6.22
N SER A 30 24.22 2.80 -5.05
CA SER A 30 24.68 2.27 -3.77
C SER A 30 23.90 1.02 -3.33
N LEU A 31 22.59 0.96 -3.59
CA LEU A 31 21.73 -0.18 -3.26
C LEU A 31 21.80 -1.29 -4.30
N VAL A 32 22.19 -0.98 -5.54
CA VAL A 32 22.47 -2.01 -6.55
C VAL A 32 23.82 -2.68 -6.30
N ALA A 33 24.83 -1.91 -5.89
CA ALA A 33 26.16 -2.43 -5.58
C ALA A 33 26.17 -3.33 -4.32
N SER A 34 25.31 -3.03 -3.35
CA SER A 34 25.13 -3.83 -2.13
C SER A 34 23.63 -3.91 -1.80
N PRO A 35 22.91 -4.90 -2.36
CA PRO A 35 21.47 -5.02 -2.13
C PRO A 35 21.19 -5.26 -0.65
N PRO A 36 20.28 -4.48 -0.05
CA PRO A 36 19.90 -4.71 1.33
C PRO A 36 19.21 -6.06 1.46
N ASP A 37 19.37 -6.70 2.62
CA ASP A 37 18.61 -7.89 2.96
C ASP A 37 17.10 -7.56 2.89
N PRO A 38 16.30 -8.31 2.11
CA PRO A 38 14.88 -7.99 1.92
C PRO A 38 14.08 -8.02 3.22
N ILE A 39 14.43 -8.89 4.17
CA ILE A 39 13.76 -9.01 5.47
C ILE A 39 14.07 -7.78 6.31
N LEU A 40 15.34 -7.37 6.37
CA LEU A 40 15.74 -6.14 7.08
C LEU A 40 15.07 -4.91 6.48
N PHE A 41 15.05 -4.79 5.15
CA PHE A 41 14.37 -3.68 4.48
C PHE A 41 12.88 -3.62 4.86
N GLN A 42 12.22 -4.78 4.88
CA GLN A 42 10.81 -4.88 5.27
C GLN A 42 10.58 -4.56 6.74
N ALA A 43 11.49 -4.95 7.64
CA ALA A 43 11.41 -4.59 9.04
C ALA A 43 11.49 -3.06 9.24
N PHE A 44 12.41 -2.39 8.56
CA PHE A 44 12.50 -0.92 8.60
C PHE A 44 11.24 -0.25 8.04
N ASN A 45 10.69 -0.78 6.93
CA ASN A 45 9.44 -0.27 6.37
C ASN A 45 8.27 -0.42 7.36
N ALA A 46 8.15 -1.57 8.02
CA ALA A 46 7.12 -1.81 9.04
C ALA A 46 7.25 -0.85 10.24
N VAL A 47 8.47 -0.59 10.70
CA VAL A 47 8.74 0.43 11.74
C VAL A 47 8.33 1.82 11.25
N GLY A 48 8.65 2.18 10.00
CA GLY A 48 8.24 3.45 9.41
C GLY A 48 6.73 3.63 9.38
N ILE A 49 5.99 2.59 8.96
CA ILE A 49 4.51 2.57 8.96
C ILE A 49 3.98 2.75 10.38
N PHE A 50 4.53 2.01 11.36
CA PHE A 50 4.11 2.13 12.76
C PHE A 50 4.33 3.55 13.31
N VAL A 51 5.52 4.13 13.07
CA VAL A 51 5.84 5.50 13.50
C VAL A 51 4.92 6.52 12.83
N ALA A 52 4.66 6.38 11.52
CA ALA A 52 3.73 7.24 10.79
C ALA A 52 2.28 7.12 11.29
N ALA A 53 1.91 5.98 11.87
CA ALA A 53 0.59 5.74 12.44
C ALA A 53 0.41 6.30 13.86
N ILE A 54 1.48 6.68 14.57
CA ILE A 54 1.41 7.18 15.96
C ILE A 54 0.40 8.32 16.14
N PRO A 55 0.35 9.37 15.28
CA PRO A 55 -0.63 10.44 15.43
C PRO A 55 -2.08 9.95 15.32
N LEU A 56 -2.34 8.99 14.42
CA LEU A 56 -3.66 8.39 14.26
C LEU A 56 -4.04 7.52 15.47
N ILE A 57 -3.09 6.73 15.99
CA ILE A 57 -3.28 5.93 17.20
C ILE A 57 -3.58 6.85 18.40
N ALA A 58 -2.80 7.92 18.57
CA ALA A 58 -3.00 8.90 19.63
C ALA A 58 -4.37 9.59 19.51
N TYR A 59 -4.80 9.91 18.28
CA TYR A 59 -6.14 10.45 18.03
C TYR A 59 -7.23 9.45 18.43
N GLN A 60 -7.16 8.20 18.00
CA GLN A 60 -8.17 7.18 18.37
C GLN A 60 -8.21 6.90 19.88
N LEU A 61 -7.05 6.87 20.55
CA LEU A 61 -6.98 6.75 22.01
C LEU A 61 -7.64 7.94 22.70
N SER A 62 -7.47 9.16 22.19
CA SER A 62 -8.12 10.37 22.75
C SER A 62 -9.65 10.33 22.65
N GLN A 63 -10.19 9.58 21.68
CA GLN A 63 -11.62 9.38 21.48
C GLN A 63 -12.17 8.14 22.20
N GLY A 64 -11.30 7.37 22.89
CA GLY A 64 -11.70 6.09 23.51
C GLY A 64 -12.12 5.02 22.50
N SER A 65 -11.76 5.17 21.21
CA SER A 65 -12.20 4.31 20.12
C SER A 65 -11.16 3.27 19.70
N PHE A 66 -10.05 3.16 20.44
CA PHE A 66 -9.00 2.20 20.12
C PHE A 66 -9.48 0.77 20.42
N ALA A 67 -9.60 -0.03 19.37
CA ALA A 67 -9.94 -1.44 19.46
C ALA A 67 -9.02 -2.24 18.54
N PHE A 68 -8.70 -3.46 18.96
CA PHE A 68 -7.99 -4.39 18.10
C PHE A 68 -8.93 -4.88 17.00
N GLU A 69 -8.49 -4.76 15.74
CA GLU A 69 -9.23 -5.19 14.56
C GLU A 69 -8.52 -6.40 13.92
N PRO A 70 -9.04 -7.63 14.09
CA PRO A 70 -8.42 -8.84 13.56
C PRO A 70 -8.23 -8.80 12.04
N LEU A 71 -9.15 -8.17 11.30
CA LEU A 71 -8.99 -8.02 9.85
C LEU A 71 -7.82 -7.10 9.49
N GLY A 72 -7.52 -6.11 10.33
CA GLY A 72 -6.34 -5.26 10.20
C GLY A 72 -5.04 -6.04 10.38
N ALA A 73 -5.01 -7.03 11.28
CA ALA A 73 -3.85 -7.91 11.43
C ALA A 73 -3.65 -8.79 10.18
N ILE A 74 -4.72 -9.35 9.62
CA ILE A 74 -4.67 -10.15 8.38
C ILE A 74 -4.18 -9.28 7.21
N ALA A 75 -4.73 -8.07 7.06
CA ALA A 75 -4.28 -7.12 6.03
C ALA A 75 -2.80 -6.74 6.20
N SER A 76 -2.30 -6.66 7.44
CA SER A 76 -0.89 -6.39 7.70
C SER A 76 0.02 -7.53 7.24
N VAL A 77 -0.41 -8.79 7.44
CA VAL A 77 0.31 -9.97 6.92
C VAL A 77 0.33 -9.97 5.39
N ASP A 78 -0.82 -9.67 4.76
CA ASP A 78 -0.93 -9.56 3.31
C ASP A 78 0.04 -8.50 2.73
N ILE A 79 0.10 -7.32 3.35
CA ILE A 79 1.05 -6.25 2.96
C ILE A 79 2.50 -6.71 3.10
N LEU A 80 2.87 -7.41 4.18
CA LEU A 80 4.23 -7.88 4.39
C LEU A 80 4.64 -8.91 3.33
N VAL A 81 3.77 -9.87 3.04
CA VAL A 81 4.00 -10.89 2.01
C VAL A 81 4.09 -10.25 0.62
N THR A 82 3.16 -9.35 0.30
CA THR A 82 3.13 -8.62 -0.96
C THR A 82 4.40 -7.82 -1.16
N SER A 83 4.85 -7.10 -0.14
CA SER A 83 6.05 -6.26 -0.22
C SER A 83 7.34 -7.08 -0.39
N TYR A 84 7.41 -8.25 0.26
CA TYR A 84 8.52 -9.19 0.05
C TYR A 84 8.62 -9.62 -1.43
N PHE A 85 7.49 -10.00 -2.04
CA PHE A 85 7.45 -10.36 -3.46
C PHE A 85 7.65 -9.16 -4.39
N ALA A 86 7.19 -7.97 -4.01
CA ALA A 86 7.36 -6.75 -4.79
C ALA A 86 8.85 -6.42 -5.01
N PHE A 87 9.69 -6.58 -3.97
CA PHE A 87 11.13 -6.40 -4.11
C PHE A 87 11.71 -7.37 -5.16
N ALA A 88 11.39 -8.66 -5.05
CA ALA A 88 11.84 -9.67 -6.02
C ALA A 88 11.34 -9.38 -7.45
N ALA A 89 10.08 -8.93 -7.59
CA ALA A 89 9.50 -8.56 -8.87
C ALA A 89 10.22 -7.36 -9.51
N VAL A 90 10.54 -6.31 -8.73
CA VAL A 90 11.28 -5.13 -9.23
C VAL A 90 12.70 -5.51 -9.66
N GLN A 91 13.35 -6.44 -8.96
CA GLN A 91 14.67 -6.94 -9.36
C GLN A 91 14.63 -7.73 -10.66
N ARG A 92 13.57 -8.53 -10.90
CA ARG A 92 13.46 -9.42 -12.08
C ARG A 92 12.81 -8.78 -13.31
N MET A 93 11.78 -7.96 -13.13
CA MET A 93 10.98 -7.38 -14.21
C MET A 93 11.27 -5.88 -14.44
N GLY A 94 12.02 -5.25 -13.54
CA GLY A 94 12.28 -3.82 -13.57
C GLY A 94 11.16 -2.98 -12.96
N TYR A 95 11.51 -1.74 -12.62
CA TYR A 95 10.62 -0.82 -11.90
C TYR A 95 9.49 -0.25 -12.78
N ALA A 96 9.66 -0.21 -14.10
CA ALA A 96 8.60 0.24 -15.01
C ALA A 96 7.45 -0.78 -15.10
N SER A 97 7.77 -2.07 -15.10
CA SER A 97 6.79 -3.13 -15.36
C SER A 97 6.21 -3.74 -14.09
N ALA A 98 7.03 -3.99 -13.05
CA ALA A 98 6.57 -4.72 -11.87
C ALA A 98 5.42 -4.01 -11.11
N PRO A 99 5.50 -2.71 -10.78
CA PRO A 99 4.42 -2.01 -10.10
C PRO A 99 3.14 -1.90 -10.96
N ALA A 100 3.29 -1.75 -12.28
CA ALA A 100 2.14 -1.68 -13.19
C ALA A 100 1.37 -3.01 -13.26
N VAL A 101 2.08 -4.14 -13.32
CA VAL A 101 1.47 -5.48 -13.30
C VAL A 101 0.79 -5.73 -11.96
N TRP A 102 1.46 -5.42 -10.85
CA TRP A 102 0.89 -5.56 -9.51
C TRP A 102 -0.37 -4.71 -9.33
N ALA A 103 -0.31 -3.42 -9.68
CA ALA A 103 -1.44 -2.51 -9.57
C ALA A 103 -2.60 -2.95 -10.47
N GLY A 104 -2.32 -3.39 -11.71
CA GLY A 104 -3.34 -3.87 -12.63
C GLY A 104 -4.11 -5.09 -12.10
N ILE A 105 -3.38 -6.12 -11.64
CA ILE A 105 -3.98 -7.32 -11.03
C ILE A 105 -4.74 -6.96 -9.76
N GLY A 106 -4.15 -6.12 -8.91
CA GLY A 106 -4.77 -5.65 -7.66
C GLY A 106 -6.08 -4.91 -7.92
N MET A 107 -6.11 -3.97 -8.86
CA MET A 107 -7.33 -3.23 -9.21
C MET A 107 -8.42 -4.14 -9.79
N LEU A 108 -8.06 -5.08 -10.67
CA LEU A 108 -9.02 -6.05 -11.20
C LEU A 108 -9.61 -6.91 -10.08
N THR A 109 -8.76 -7.40 -9.18
CA THR A 109 -9.17 -8.22 -8.03
C THR A 109 -10.10 -7.43 -7.12
N SER A 110 -9.74 -6.19 -6.76
CA SER A 110 -10.56 -5.30 -5.94
C SER A 110 -11.90 -4.99 -6.60
N PHE A 111 -11.93 -4.77 -7.91
CA PHE A 111 -13.17 -4.53 -8.66
C PHE A 111 -14.10 -5.75 -8.61
N VAL A 112 -13.55 -6.94 -8.86
CA VAL A 112 -14.30 -8.20 -8.79
C VAL A 112 -14.84 -8.44 -7.37
N TRP A 113 -14.04 -8.20 -6.35
CA TRP A 113 -14.46 -8.33 -4.95
C TRP A 113 -15.52 -7.30 -4.55
N GLY A 114 -15.38 -6.04 -4.95
CA GLY A 114 -16.38 -4.99 -4.76
C GLY A 114 -17.74 -5.43 -5.28
N LYS A 115 -17.77 -6.06 -6.47
CA LYS A 115 -19.02 -6.58 -7.04
C LYS A 115 -19.52 -7.84 -6.34
N LEU A 116 -18.67 -8.85 -6.17
CA LEU A 116 -19.09 -10.20 -5.76
C LEU A 116 -19.26 -10.34 -4.24
N ALA A 117 -18.36 -9.75 -3.45
CA ALA A 117 -18.37 -9.87 -2.00
C ALA A 117 -19.22 -8.76 -1.34
N PHE A 118 -19.15 -7.54 -1.86
CA PHE A 118 -19.82 -6.38 -1.27
C PHE A 118 -21.09 -5.93 -2.02
N GLY A 119 -21.39 -6.53 -3.18
CA GLY A 119 -22.62 -6.27 -3.92
C GLY A 119 -22.68 -4.88 -4.57
N GLU A 120 -21.55 -4.19 -4.71
CA GLU A 120 -21.52 -2.81 -5.20
C GLU A 120 -22.04 -2.70 -6.65
N ALA A 121 -22.72 -1.59 -6.95
CA ALA A 121 -23.22 -1.30 -8.29
C ALA A 121 -22.09 -0.74 -9.16
N ILE A 122 -21.87 -1.35 -10.32
CA ILE A 122 -20.88 -0.85 -11.29
C ILE A 122 -21.50 0.36 -12.00
N GLN A 123 -20.86 1.52 -11.84
CA GLN A 123 -21.23 2.76 -12.51
C GLN A 123 -20.00 3.33 -13.22
N SER A 124 -20.20 3.87 -14.42
CA SER A 124 -19.15 4.63 -15.10
C SER A 124 -18.90 5.94 -14.36
N VAL A 125 -17.63 6.29 -14.16
CA VAL A 125 -17.27 7.63 -13.72
C VAL A 125 -17.57 8.60 -14.88
N PRO A 126 -18.31 9.71 -14.65
CA PRO A 126 -18.56 10.72 -15.67
C PRO A 126 -17.28 11.38 -16.18
#